data_AF-A0A6P6GW01-F1
#
_entry.id   AF-A0A6P6GW01-F1
#
_cell.length_a   1.000
_cell.length_b   1.000
_cell.length_c   1.000
_cell.angle_alpha   90.00
_cell.angle_beta   90.00
_cell.angle_gamma   90.00
#
_symmetry.space_group_name_H-M   'P 1'
#
loop_
_entity.id
_entity.type
_entity.pdbx_description
1 polymer ?
#
loop_
_entity_poly.entity_id
_entity_poly.type
_entity_poly.pdbx_seq_one_letter_code
_entity_poly.pdbx_strand_id
1 'polypeptide(L)'
;MSVTGELEKDASDQPLRVCADSFGTPRSTHDLVAMDGWLYAVGGNDGSSSLNSIEKYNPRTNKWVAASCMFTRRSSVGAAVLELLNFPPPSSPTLSVSSTSL
;
A
#
# COMPACT_ATOMS: atom_id res chain seq x y z
N MET A 1 1.43 59.30 -9.59
CA MET A 1 1.09 58.15 -8.73
C MET A 1 0.36 57.14 -9.59
N SER A 2 1.03 56.08 -10.01
CA SER A 2 0.41 54.81 -10.40
C SER A 2 1.50 53.75 -10.23
N VAL A 3 1.51 53.06 -9.10
CA VAL A 3 2.31 51.84 -8.91
C VAL A 3 1.39 50.72 -9.34
N THR A 4 1.61 50.12 -10.49
CA THR A 4 0.93 48.88 -10.88
C THR A 4 1.62 47.74 -10.14
N GLY A 5 1.02 47.28 -9.04
CA GLY A 5 1.45 46.06 -8.37
C GLY A 5 1.02 44.86 -9.18
N GLU A 6 1.98 44.18 -9.82
CA GLU A 6 1.81 42.79 -10.20
C GLU A 6 1.83 41.95 -8.92
N LEU A 7 0.74 41.24 -8.67
CA LEU A 7 0.63 40.27 -7.59
C LEU A 7 1.69 39.18 -7.83
N GLU A 8 2.75 39.19 -7.03
CA GLU A 8 3.69 38.08 -6.91
C GLU A 8 2.89 36.82 -6.60
N LYS A 9 2.80 35.92 -7.57
CA LYS A 9 2.16 34.63 -7.41
C LYS A 9 3.12 33.76 -6.61
N ASP A 10 2.92 33.70 -5.30
CA ASP A 10 3.68 32.85 -4.38
C ASP A 10 3.88 31.45 -4.97
N ALA A 11 5.11 31.14 -5.37
CA ALA A 11 5.51 29.85 -5.92
C ALA A 11 5.61 28.73 -4.86
N SER A 12 4.96 28.90 -3.71
CA SER A 12 5.13 28.05 -2.52
C SER A 12 4.13 26.89 -2.43
N ASP A 13 3.19 26.75 -3.36
CA ASP A 13 2.19 25.66 -3.36
C ASP A 13 2.53 24.53 -4.35
N GLN A 14 3.83 24.28 -4.57
CA GLN A 14 4.27 23.08 -5.28
C GLN A 14 4.40 21.96 -4.25
N PRO A 15 3.67 20.84 -4.39
CA PRO A 15 3.84 19.72 -3.47
C PRO A 15 5.29 19.25 -3.57
N LEU A 16 6.03 19.41 -2.47
CA LEU A 16 7.39 18.90 -2.36
C LEU A 16 7.36 17.41 -2.68
N ARG A 17 8.02 17.01 -3.77
CA ARG A 17 8.19 15.60 -4.11
C ARG A 17 9.17 14.99 -3.11
N VAL A 18 8.65 14.43 -2.03
CA VAL A 18 9.45 13.66 -1.08
C VAL A 18 9.65 12.26 -1.65
N CYS A 19 10.90 11.86 -1.86
CA CYS A 19 11.22 10.47 -2.16
C CYS A 19 11.04 9.62 -0.90
N ALA A 20 10.21 8.59 -1.00
CA ALA A 20 10.18 7.54 0.01
C ALA A 20 11.51 6.78 0.02
N ASP A 21 11.88 6.24 1.18
CA ASP A 21 13.08 5.41 1.34
C ASP A 21 13.11 4.29 0.29
N SER A 22 14.25 4.08 -0.37
CA SER A 22 14.40 3.25 -1.58
C SER A 22 14.44 1.74 -1.30
N PHE A 23 13.90 1.30 -0.17
CA PHE A 23 14.05 -0.06 0.35
C PHE A 23 13.17 -1.13 -0.36
N GLY A 24 12.82 -0.92 -1.62
CA GLY A 24 11.96 -1.82 -2.39
C GLY A 24 12.71 -2.55 -3.50
N THR A 25 12.25 -3.77 -3.83
CA THR A 25 12.62 -4.40 -5.12
C THR A 25 12.27 -3.41 -6.23
N PRO A 26 13.14 -3.11 -7.23
CA PRO A 26 12.74 -2.27 -8.35
C PRO A 26 11.53 -2.90 -9.05
N ARG A 27 10.52 -2.10 -9.42
CA ARG A 27 9.29 -2.63 -10.05
C ARG A 27 8.81 -1.73 -11.17
N SER A 28 8.50 -2.34 -12.31
CA SER A 28 7.74 -1.75 -13.42
C SER A 28 6.45 -2.52 -13.64
N THR A 29 5.42 -1.91 -14.24
CA THR A 29 4.12 -2.56 -14.53
C THR A 29 3.41 -3.16 -13.30
N HIS A 30 3.76 -2.68 -12.10
CA HIS A 30 3.06 -2.98 -10.85
C HIS A 30 1.84 -2.06 -10.73
N ASP A 31 0.95 -2.38 -9.81
CA ASP A 31 -0.16 -1.48 -9.44
C ASP A 31 -0.01 -0.98 -8.00
N LEU A 32 -0.61 0.17 -7.72
CA LEU A 32 -0.58 0.85 -6.42
C LEU A 32 -1.99 1.00 -5.86
N VAL A 33 -2.19 0.56 -4.62
CA VAL A 33 -3.51 0.63 -3.97
C VAL A 33 -3.40 1.18 -2.56
N ALA A 34 -4.25 2.15 -2.22
CA ALA A 34 -4.34 2.70 -0.86
C ALA A 34 -5.38 1.94 -0.03
N MET A 35 -4.99 1.44 1.13
CA MET A 35 -5.85 0.68 2.05
C MET A 35 -5.39 0.88 3.50
N ASP A 36 -6.32 1.15 4.42
CA ASP A 36 -6.06 1.31 5.86
C ASP A 36 -4.96 2.34 6.23
N GLY A 37 -4.76 3.37 5.41
CA GLY A 37 -3.71 4.38 5.62
C GLY A 37 -2.30 3.94 5.20
N TRP A 38 -2.19 2.84 4.45
CA TRP A 38 -0.96 2.36 3.82
C TRP A 38 -1.11 2.39 2.30
N LEU A 39 0.01 2.42 1.59
CA LEU A 39 0.05 2.27 0.13
C LEU A 39 0.71 0.94 -0.23
N TYR A 40 0.04 0.11 -1.02
CA TYR A 40 0.50 -1.22 -1.40
C TYR A 40 0.98 -1.24 -2.85
N ALA A 41 2.21 -1.71 -3.08
CA ALA A 41 2.75 -2.02 -4.40
C ALA A 41 2.60 -3.52 -4.66
N VAL A 42 1.81 -3.87 -5.66
CA VAL A 42 1.39 -5.25 -5.94
C VAL A 42 2.02 -5.77 -7.24
N GLY A 43 2.81 -6.83 -7.14
CA GLY A 43 3.37 -7.54 -8.29
C GLY A 43 4.35 -6.70 -9.11
N GLY A 44 4.26 -6.81 -10.44
CA GLY A 44 5.08 -6.10 -11.41
C GLY A 44 6.24 -6.93 -11.95
N ASN A 45 7.29 -6.24 -12.39
CA ASN A 45 8.51 -6.82 -12.96
C ASN A 45 9.74 -6.07 -12.44
N ASP A 46 10.74 -6.81 -11.95
CA ASP A 46 12.01 -6.25 -11.45
C ASP A 46 13.06 -6.00 -12.54
N GLY A 47 12.68 -6.19 -13.81
CA GLY A 47 13.58 -6.09 -14.96
C GLY A 47 14.14 -7.45 -15.38
N SER A 48 13.98 -8.48 -14.54
CA SER A 48 14.38 -9.86 -14.85
C SER A 48 13.19 -10.82 -14.81
N SER A 49 12.30 -10.68 -13.83
CA SER A 49 11.22 -11.62 -13.57
C SER A 49 9.93 -10.95 -13.12
N SER A 50 8.80 -11.60 -13.45
CA SER A 50 7.51 -11.20 -12.89
C SER A 50 7.47 -11.48 -11.38
N LEU A 51 6.93 -10.51 -10.64
CA LEU A 51 6.89 -10.53 -9.19
C LEU A 51 5.53 -11.02 -8.70
N ASN A 52 5.54 -11.81 -7.63
CA ASN A 52 4.37 -12.07 -6.80
C ASN A 52 4.47 -11.36 -5.44
N SER A 53 5.60 -10.71 -5.17
CA SER A 53 5.82 -9.97 -3.92
C SER A 53 4.93 -8.74 -3.85
N ILE A 54 4.51 -8.42 -2.63
CA ILE A 54 3.77 -7.21 -2.30
C ILE A 54 4.59 -6.45 -1.26
N GLU A 55 4.71 -5.14 -1.43
CA GLU A 55 5.34 -4.24 -0.46
C GLU A 55 4.31 -3.18 -0.06
N LYS A 56 4.33 -2.74 1.19
CA LYS A 56 3.45 -1.68 1.68
C LYS A 56 4.27 -0.55 2.28
N TYR A 57 3.85 0.67 2.01
CA TYR A 57 4.47 1.90 2.45
C TYR A 57 3.71 2.48 3.64
N ASN A 58 4.45 2.81 4.69
CA ASN A 58 3.96 3.55 5.84
C ASN A 58 4.28 5.04 5.68
N PRO A 59 3.29 5.91 5.46
CA PRO A 59 3.53 7.35 5.32
C PRO A 59 4.02 8.02 6.60
N ARG A 60 3.79 7.43 7.79
CA ARG A 60 4.23 8.00 9.08
C ARG A 60 5.71 7.76 9.33
N THR A 61 6.24 6.62 8.87
CA THR A 61 7.66 6.28 9.05
C THR A 61 8.47 6.46 7.78
N ASN A 62 7.83 6.86 6.68
CA ASN A 62 8.42 7.01 5.35
C ASN A 62 9.18 5.75 4.88
N LYS A 63 8.60 4.56 5.10
CA LYS A 63 9.28 3.28 4.84
C LYS A 63 8.39 2.28 4.13
N TRP A 64 8.99 1.53 3.21
CA TRP A 64 8.42 0.33 2.62
C TRP A 64 8.75 -0.90 3.47
N VAL A 65 7.79 -1.80 3.60
CA VAL A 65 7.95 -3.10 4.28
C VAL A 65 7.28 -4.19 3.45
N ALA A 66 7.83 -5.41 3.48
CA ALA A 66 7.22 -6.54 2.78
C ALA A 66 5.84 -6.90 3.38
N ALA A 67 4.92 -7.34 2.53
CA ALA A 67 3.62 -7.88 2.89
C ALA A 67 3.47 -9.33 2.35
N SER A 68 2.36 -9.99 2.69
CA SER A 68 2.07 -11.32 2.16
C SER A 68 2.04 -11.30 0.62
N CYS A 69 2.68 -12.27 -0.01
CA CYS A 69 2.80 -12.35 -1.46
C CYS A 69 1.56 -12.99 -2.11
N MET A 70 1.39 -12.78 -3.42
CA MET A 70 0.39 -13.45 -4.23
C MET A 70 0.82 -14.89 -4.54
N PHE A 71 -0.15 -15.77 -4.79
CA PHE A 71 0.13 -17.15 -5.24
C PHE A 71 0.77 -17.22 -6.63
N THR A 72 0.45 -16.27 -7.51
CA THR A 72 0.94 -16.24 -8.90
C THR A 72 1.74 -14.98 -9.16
N ARG A 73 2.84 -15.13 -9.89
CA ARG A 73 3.66 -14.01 -10.40
C ARG A 73 2.92 -13.31 -11.53
N ARG A 74 2.78 -11.99 -11.47
CA ARG A 74 2.03 -11.21 -12.46
C ARG A 74 2.71 -9.86 -12.73
N SER A 75 2.83 -9.51 -14.00
CA SER A 75 3.21 -8.18 -14.50
C SER A 75 2.02 -7.57 -15.24
N SER A 76 2.03 -6.25 -15.45
CA SER A 76 0.87 -5.51 -16.00
C SER A 76 -0.42 -5.79 -15.22
N VAL A 77 -0.33 -5.70 -13.89
CA VAL A 77 -1.41 -6.03 -12.97
C VAL A 77 -2.40 -4.86 -12.86
N GLY A 78 -3.67 -5.17 -12.67
CA GLY A 78 -4.68 -4.23 -12.18
C GLY A 78 -5.18 -4.69 -10.79
N ALA A 79 -5.28 -3.76 -9.85
CA ALA A 79 -5.65 -3.98 -8.47
C ALA A 79 -6.62 -2.88 -7.99
N ALA A 80 -7.55 -3.26 -7.13
CA ALA A 80 -8.51 -2.35 -6.51
C ALA A 80 -8.84 -2.84 -5.11
N VAL A 81 -9.19 -1.91 -4.21
CA VAL A 81 -9.75 -2.25 -2.89
C VAL A 81 -11.25 -2.39 -3.01
N LEU A 82 -11.77 -3.47 -2.43
CA LEU A 82 -13.19 -3.67 -2.22
C LEU A 82 -13.43 -3.83 -0.73
N GLU A 83 -14.21 -2.91 -0.16
CA GLU A 83 -14.64 -2.99 1.23
C GLU A 83 -15.75 -4.05 1.36
N LEU A 84 -15.43 -5.18 1.99
CA LEU A 84 -16.38 -6.23 2.29
C LEU A 84 -16.93 -6.04 3.71
N LEU A 85 -17.91 -5.16 3.85
CA LEU A 85 -18.72 -5.07 5.07
C LEU A 85 -19.54 -6.37 5.17
N ASN A 86 -19.20 -7.26 6.12
CA ASN A 86 -19.98 -8.41 6.63
C ASN A 86 -19.32 -9.81 6.61
N PHE A 87 -18.00 -9.95 6.68
CA PHE A 87 -17.44 -11.26 7.09
C PHE A 87 -17.14 -11.24 8.59
N PRO A 88 -18.02 -11.79 9.46
CA PRO A 88 -17.62 -12.04 10.84
C PRO A 88 -16.38 -12.95 10.80
N PRO A 89 -15.32 -12.67 11.58
CA PRO A 89 -14.19 -13.58 11.67
C PRO A 89 -14.73 -14.99 11.99
N PRO A 90 -14.20 -16.06 11.37
CA PRO A 90 -14.63 -17.41 11.72
C PRO A 90 -14.45 -17.56 13.23
N SER A 91 -15.57 -17.67 13.95
CA SER A 91 -15.58 -17.82 15.39
C SER A 91 -14.65 -18.98 15.73
N SER A 92 -13.53 -18.69 16.39
CA SER A 92 -12.59 -19.69 16.87
C SER A 92 -13.37 -20.84 17.49
N PRO A 93 -13.09 -22.13 17.18
CA PRO A 93 -13.74 -23.22 17.86
C PRO A 93 -13.35 -23.17 19.34
N THR A 94 -14.22 -22.61 20.17
CA THR A 94 -14.15 -22.73 21.62
C THR A 94 -14.42 -24.18 21.95
N LEU A 95 -13.35 -24.97 22.07
CA LEU A 95 -13.40 -26.30 22.67
C LEU A 95 -13.71 -26.11 24.16
N SER A 96 -14.99 -25.98 24.53
CA SER A 96 -15.40 -26.15 25.91
C SER A 96 -15.34 -27.65 26.23
N VAL A 97 -14.21 -28.11 26.76
CA VAL A 97 -14.13 -29.43 27.38
C VAL A 97 -14.85 -29.33 28.72
N SER A 98 -16.10 -29.78 28.78
CA SER A 98 -16.79 -29.96 30.05
C SER A 98 -16.26 -31.23 30.71
N SER A 99 -15.34 -31.07 31.66
CA SER A 99 -14.93 -32.14 32.56
C SER A 99 -16.15 -32.57 33.40
N THR A 100 -16.70 -33.74 33.10
CA THR A 100 -17.62 -34.41 34.03
C THR A 100 -16.74 -35.20 34.98
N SER A 101 -16.63 -34.74 36.23
CA SER A 101 -16.03 -35.55 37.29
C SER A 101 -16.99 -36.68 37.66
N LEU A 102 -16.48 -37.90 37.75
CA LEU A 102 -17.08 -38.98 38.53
C LEU A 102 -16.85 -38.71 40.03
#